data_AF-A0A972J0J8-F1
#
_entry.id   AF-A0A972J0J8-F1
#
_cell.length_a   1.000
_cell.length_b   1.000
_cell.length_c   1.000
_cell.angle_alpha   90.00
_cell.angle_beta   90.00
_cell.angle_gamma   90.00
#
_symmetry.space_group_name_H-M   'P 1'
#
loop_
_entity.id
_entity.type
_entity.pdbx_description
1 polymer ?
#
loop_
_entity_poly.entity_id
_entity_poly.type
_entity_poly.pdbx_seq_one_letter_code
_entity_poly.pdbx_strand_id
1 'polypeptide(L)'
;MPLADDLSHYASVVSWKVKQQTQILHIQAQIHDLESQIGIQKTVLGEQTYEMFSQGAFTEEPLRLICEKINTLIAQKAEHQNELDLLRSQNPPEKPQNAAAAPEEAAPEQGEETAAQEEAGEWVAPENISEAAAPAEPVEEREEWVEPGYSADQVPQEPPTEE
;
A
#
# COMPACT_ATOMS: atom_id res chain seq x y z
N MET A 1 -0.13 -11.00 -36.36
CA MET A 1 -1.32 -10.13 -36.51
C MET A 1 -1.21 -9.04 -35.45
N PRO A 2 -1.12 -7.75 -35.82
CA PRO A 2 -0.79 -6.67 -34.88
C PRO A 2 -1.83 -6.46 -33.76
N LEU A 3 -3.10 -6.78 -34.02
CA LEU A 3 -4.19 -6.59 -33.05
C LEU A 3 -4.14 -7.57 -31.84
N ALA A 4 -3.63 -8.79 -32.05
CA ALA A 4 -3.49 -9.77 -30.97
C ALA A 4 -2.34 -9.39 -30.00
N ASP A 5 -1.27 -8.84 -30.56
CA ASP A 5 -0.11 -8.36 -29.79
C ASP A 5 -0.48 -7.13 -28.95
N ASP A 6 -1.30 -6.23 -29.50
CA ASP A 6 -1.86 -5.10 -28.75
C ASP A 6 -2.76 -5.57 -27.60
N LEU A 7 -3.65 -6.54 -27.83
CA LEU A 7 -4.55 -7.06 -26.79
C LEU A 7 -3.78 -7.70 -25.63
N SER A 8 -2.74 -8.49 -25.94
CA SER A 8 -1.86 -9.14 -24.96
C SER A 8 -1.09 -8.10 -24.13
N HIS A 9 -0.60 -7.04 -24.78
CA HIS A 9 0.06 -5.95 -24.09
C HIS A 9 -0.87 -5.18 -23.16
N TYR A 10 -2.09 -4.85 -23.60
CA TYR A 10 -3.08 -4.22 -22.73
C TYR A 10 -3.43 -5.09 -21.53
N ALA A 11 -3.60 -6.40 -21.71
CA ALA A 11 -3.83 -7.33 -20.60
C ALA A 11 -2.66 -7.33 -19.60
N SER A 12 -1.42 -7.25 -20.11
CA SER A 12 -0.20 -7.18 -19.29
C SER A 12 -0.11 -5.88 -18.49
N VAL A 13 -0.42 -4.74 -19.11
CA VAL A 13 -0.44 -3.42 -18.43
C VAL A 13 -1.52 -3.37 -17.35
N VAL A 14 -2.71 -3.90 -17.62
CA VAL A 14 -3.80 -3.96 -16.62
C VAL A 14 -3.41 -4.88 -15.47
N SER A 15 -2.88 -6.07 -15.75
CA SER A 15 -2.39 -7.00 -14.73
C SER A 15 -1.32 -6.36 -13.85
N TRP A 16 -0.36 -5.66 -14.46
CA TRP A 16 0.66 -4.91 -13.75
C TRP A 16 0.05 -3.81 -12.85
N LYS A 17 -0.88 -3.02 -13.39
CA LYS A 17 -1.52 -1.94 -12.63
C LYS A 17 -2.35 -2.47 -11.45
N VAL A 18 -3.08 -3.57 -11.64
CA VAL A 18 -3.81 -4.23 -10.55
C VAL A 18 -2.84 -4.70 -9.47
N LYS A 19 -1.73 -5.36 -9.84
CA LYS A 19 -0.70 -5.77 -8.88
C LYS A 19 -0.12 -4.58 -8.12
N GLN A 20 0.22 -3.49 -8.81
CA GLN A 20 0.71 -2.26 -8.21
C GLN A 20 -0.31 -1.68 -7.21
N GLN A 21 -1.59 -1.58 -7.59
CA GLN A 21 -2.64 -1.06 -6.72
C GLN A 21 -2.87 -1.95 -5.49
N THR A 22 -2.84 -3.27 -5.64
CA THR A 22 -2.92 -4.20 -4.51
C THR A 22 -1.75 -4.03 -3.54
N GLN A 23 -0.53 -3.86 -4.06
CA GLN A 23 0.65 -3.58 -3.24
C GLN A 23 0.55 -2.23 -2.51
N ILE A 24 0.10 -1.18 -3.21
CA ILE A 24 -0.13 0.14 -2.61
C ILE A 24 -1.14 0.04 -1.46
N LEU A 25 -2.28 -0.63 -1.68
CA LEU A 25 -3.29 -0.82 -0.63
C LEU A 25 -2.75 -1.58 0.58
N HIS A 26 -1.94 -2.63 0.34
CA HIS A 26 -1.31 -3.40 1.40
C HIS A 26 -0.40 -2.52 2.27
N ILE A 27 0.48 -1.75 1.64
CA ILE A 27 1.41 -0.86 2.36
C ILE A 27 0.66 0.27 3.07
N GLN A 28 -0.38 0.83 2.45
CA GLN A 28 -1.24 1.82 3.11
C GLN A 28 -1.91 1.26 4.38
N ALA A 29 -2.36 0.01 4.35
CA ALA A 29 -2.91 -0.65 5.55
C ALA A 29 -1.85 -0.83 6.64
N GLN A 30 -0.61 -1.21 6.27
CA GLN A 30 0.51 -1.32 7.21
C GLN A 30 0.88 0.03 7.83
N ILE A 31 0.91 1.11 7.03
CA ILE A 31 1.15 2.47 7.52
C ILE A 31 0.08 2.87 8.53
N HIS A 32 -1.21 2.63 8.23
CA HIS A 32 -2.30 2.95 9.14
C HIS A 32 -2.22 2.17 10.45
N ASP A 33 -1.86 0.88 10.39
CA ASP A 33 -1.65 0.06 11.59
C ASP A 33 -0.50 0.62 12.45
N LEU A 34 0.62 0.99 11.84
CA LEU A 34 1.73 1.63 12.53
C LEU A 34 1.34 2.98 13.14
N GLU A 35 0.55 3.80 12.45
CA GLU A 35 0.03 5.06 12.98
C GLU A 35 -0.85 4.84 14.22
N SER A 36 -1.74 3.84 14.17
CA SER A 36 -2.55 3.43 15.31
C SER A 36 -1.68 2.99 16.49
N GLN A 37 -0.68 2.13 16.25
CA GLN A 37 0.25 1.67 17.28
C GLN A 37 1.04 2.82 17.91
N ILE A 38 1.53 3.78 17.10
CA ILE A 38 2.20 5.00 17.58
C ILE A 38 1.25 5.80 18.47
N GLY A 39 0.00 5.99 18.04
CA GLY A 39 -1.04 6.67 18.82
C GLY A 39 -1.24 6.03 20.19
N ILE A 40 -1.43 4.71 20.22
CA ILE A 40 -1.58 3.95 21.46
C ILE A 40 -0.36 4.11 22.37
N GLN A 41 0.87 3.97 21.85
CA GLN A 41 2.07 4.11 22.66
C GLN A 41 2.26 5.53 23.22
N LYS A 42 1.86 6.57 22.47
CA LYS A 42 1.87 7.96 22.96
C LYS A 42 0.88 8.16 24.11
N THR A 43 -0.30 7.57 24.03
CA THR A 43 -1.27 7.59 25.13
C THR A 43 -0.71 6.88 26.36
N VAL A 44 -0.16 5.67 26.19
CA VAL A 44 0.47 4.92 27.28
C VAL A 44 1.63 5.70 27.92
N LEU A 45 2.45 6.37 27.11
CA LEU A 45 3.51 7.24 27.61
C LEU A 45 2.95 8.36 28.49
N GLY A 46 1.91 9.05 28.02
CA GLY A 46 1.27 10.14 28.76
C GLY A 46 0.65 9.68 30.08
N GLU A 47 -0.09 8.57 30.04
CA GLU A 47 -0.71 7.96 31.23
C GLU A 47 0.34 7.53 32.26
N GLN A 48 1.39 6.83 31.84
CA GLN A 48 2.43 6.37 32.75
C GLN A 48 3.24 7.54 33.33
N THR A 49 3.50 8.57 32.53
CA THR A 49 4.17 9.80 32.98
C THR A 49 3.35 10.49 34.06
N TYR A 50 2.04 10.62 33.85
CA TYR A 50 1.12 11.21 34.82
C TYR A 50 1.02 10.38 36.09
N GLU A 51 0.91 9.06 35.96
CA GLU A 51 0.86 8.14 37.10
C GLU A 51 2.12 8.26 37.97
N MET A 52 3.31 8.22 37.36
CA MET A 52 4.57 8.38 38.09
C MET A 52 4.69 9.74 38.78
N PHE A 53 4.22 10.81 38.14
CA PHE A 53 4.15 12.13 38.75
C PHE A 53 3.21 12.14 39.96
N SER A 54 2.01 11.55 39.83
CA SER A 54 1.02 11.48 40.91
C SER A 54 1.51 10.70 42.14
N GLN A 55 2.38 9.70 41.92
CA GLN A 55 2.98 8.89 42.97
C GLN A 55 4.26 9.52 43.55
N GLY A 56 4.74 10.64 42.99
CA GLY A 56 6.01 11.27 43.37
C GLY A 56 7.25 10.42 43.05
N ALA A 57 7.11 9.41 42.19
CA ALA A 57 8.12 8.41 41.86
C ALA A 57 8.55 8.52 40.39
N PHE A 58 8.85 9.74 39.93
CA PHE A 58 9.25 9.98 38.55
C PHE A 58 10.62 9.34 38.25
N THR A 59 10.62 8.37 37.35
CA THR A 59 11.83 7.70 36.87
C THR A 59 11.85 7.67 35.35
N GLU A 60 13.03 7.85 34.77
CA GLU A 60 13.18 7.96 33.31
C GLU A 60 13.17 6.60 32.61
N GLU A 61 13.68 5.55 33.25
CA GLU A 61 13.91 4.25 32.62
C GLU A 61 12.64 3.61 32.00
N PRO A 62 11.46 3.62 32.65
CA PRO A 62 10.23 3.10 32.05
C PRO A 62 9.77 3.92 30.83
N LEU A 63 9.89 5.25 30.91
CA LEU A 63 9.52 6.16 29.82
C LEU A 63 10.45 6.00 28.63
N ARG A 64 11.74 5.78 28.87
CA ARG A 64 12.76 5.58 27.84
C ARG A 64 12.41 4.42 26.92
N LEU A 65 11.99 3.29 27.50
CA LEU A 65 11.57 2.11 26.73
C LEU A 65 10.38 2.40 25.81
N ILE A 66 9.38 3.17 26.28
CA ILE A 66 8.24 3.54 25.45
C ILE A 66 8.65 4.50 24.33
N CYS A 67 9.50 5.48 24.63
CA CYS A 67 10.04 6.40 23.63
C CYS A 67 10.86 5.69 22.56
N GLU A 68 11.72 4.73 22.94
CA GLU A 68 12.48 3.90 22.00
C GLU A 68 11.53 3.11 21.09
N LYS A 69 10.48 2.49 21.66
CA LYS A 69 9.47 1.77 20.88
C LYS A 69 8.73 2.69 19.90
N ILE A 70 8.34 3.89 20.33
CA ILE A 70 7.71 4.89 19.45
C ILE A 70 8.66 5.26 18.30
N ASN A 71 9.96 5.47 18.59
CA ASN A 71 10.96 5.78 17.56
C ASN A 71 11.11 4.64 16.54
N THR A 72 11.13 3.39 16.99
CA THR A 72 11.16 2.22 16.09
C THR A 72 9.93 2.19 15.17
N LEU A 73 8.73 2.40 15.72
CA LEU A 73 7.50 2.43 14.93
C LEU A 73 7.49 3.58 13.91
N ILE A 74 8.00 4.76 14.29
CA ILE A 74 8.14 5.91 13.38
C ILE A 74 9.13 5.59 12.25
N ALA A 75 10.25 4.94 12.55
CA ALA A 75 11.22 4.53 11.55
C ALA A 75 10.64 3.52 10.55
N GLN A 76 9.91 2.51 11.03
CA GLN A 76 9.19 1.55 10.18
C GLN A 76 8.14 2.24 9.30
N LYS A 77 7.39 3.19 9.86
CA LYS A 77 6.43 3.99 9.08
C LYS A 77 7.12 4.75 7.95
N ALA A 78 8.28 5.36 8.23
CA ALA A 78 9.04 6.11 7.22
C ALA A 78 9.56 5.19 6.10
N GLU A 79 9.99 3.98 6.43
CA GLU A 79 10.40 2.97 5.45
C GLU A 79 9.25 2.59 4.50
N HIS A 80 8.08 2.26 5.06
CA HIS A 80 6.90 1.93 4.25
C HIS A 80 6.38 3.13 3.44
N GLN A 81 6.50 4.35 3.97
CA GLN A 81 6.15 5.55 3.21
C GLN A 81 7.05 5.71 1.97
N ASN A 82 8.35 5.46 2.12
CA ASN A 82 9.30 5.48 1.01
C ASN A 82 9.03 4.37 -0.01
N GLU A 83 8.71 3.16 0.46
CA GLU A 83 8.32 2.04 -0.41
C GLU A 83 7.07 2.36 -1.24
N LEU A 84 6.08 3.00 -0.62
CA LEU A 84 4.86 3.45 -1.28
C LEU A 84 5.14 4.53 -2.33
N ASP A 85 6.03 5.48 -2.04
CA ASP A 85 6.45 6.52 -2.99
C ASP A 85 7.22 5.92 -4.18
N LEU A 86 8.07 4.91 -3.92
CA LEU A 86 8.76 4.14 -4.95
C LEU A 86 7.76 3.42 -5.85
N LEU A 87 6.79 2.70 -5.27
CA LEU A 87 5.76 1.98 -6.02
C LEU A 87 4.93 2.90 -6.90
N ARG A 88 4.55 4.08 -6.39
CA ARG A 88 3.83 5.10 -7.18
C ARG A 88 4.66 5.65 -8.33
N SER A 89 5.97 5.64 -8.21
CA SER A 89 6.90 6.13 -9.24
C SER A 89 7.23 5.08 -10.32
N GLN A 90 6.80 3.83 -10.15
CA GLN A 90 7.02 2.78 -11.16
C GLN A 90 6.16 3.01 -12.40
N ASN A 91 6.74 2.75 -13.57
CA ASN A 91 6.07 2.86 -14.86
C ASN A 91 5.56 1.50 -15.35
N PRO A 92 4.49 1.47 -16.17
CA PRO A 92 3.99 0.25 -16.79
C PRO A 92 5.04 -0.45 -17.67
N PRO A 93 4.92 -1.79 -17.86
CA PRO A 93 5.80 -2.52 -18.77
C PRO A 93 5.70 -1.97 -20.20
N GLU A 94 6.85 -1.79 -20.86
CA GLU A 94 6.91 -1.31 -22.25
C GLU A 94 6.37 -2.35 -23.23
N LYS A 95 5.90 -1.90 -24.41
CA LYS A 95 5.49 -2.80 -25.49
C LYS A 95 6.70 -3.63 -25.94
N PRO A 96 6.57 -4.96 -26.07
CA PRO A 96 7.60 -5.79 -26.68
C PRO A 96 7.63 -5.52 -28.19
N GLN A 97 8.25 -4.42 -28.61
CA GLN A 97 8.42 -4.08 -30.02
C GLN A 97 9.86 -3.70 -30.36
N ASN A 98 10.81 -3.77 -29.40
CA ASN A 98 12.17 -3.30 -29.61
C ASN A 98 13.26 -4.10 -28.87
N ALA A 99 13.17 -5.44 -28.85
CA ALA A 99 14.29 -6.32 -28.50
C ALA A 99 15.13 -6.75 -29.72
N ALA A 100 14.91 -6.13 -30.89
CA ALA A 100 15.54 -6.48 -32.17
C ALA A 100 16.44 -5.37 -32.76
N ALA A 101 16.81 -4.36 -31.96
CA ALA A 101 17.80 -3.36 -32.35
C ALA A 101 19.00 -3.38 -31.38
N ALA A 102 19.61 -4.55 -31.22
CA ALA A 102 21.03 -4.58 -30.90
C ALA A 102 21.79 -4.14 -32.18
N PRO A 103 22.70 -3.16 -32.12
CA PRO A 103 23.50 -2.81 -33.29
C PRO A 103 24.39 -3.99 -33.65
N GLU A 104 24.20 -4.46 -34.87
CA GLU A 104 25.03 -5.44 -35.56
C GLU A 104 26.44 -4.88 -35.72
N GLU A 105 27.39 -5.35 -34.90
CA GLU A 105 28.79 -5.46 -35.32
C GLU A 105 29.48 -6.65 -34.61
N ALA A 106 30.18 -7.42 -35.44
CA ALA A 106 31.12 -8.51 -35.16
C ALA A 106 30.56 -9.94 -35.03
N ALA A 107 30.39 -10.58 -36.20
CA ALA A 107 30.74 -12.01 -36.36
C ALA A 107 32.24 -12.24 -36.06
N PRO A 108 32.66 -13.45 -35.67
CA PRO A 108 32.95 -14.45 -36.70
C PRO A 108 32.40 -15.86 -36.42
N GLU A 109 32.33 -16.62 -37.51
CA GLU A 109 31.98 -18.03 -37.67
C GLU A 109 32.75 -18.98 -36.73
N GLN A 110 32.11 -20.07 -36.28
CA GLN A 110 32.50 -21.46 -36.59
C GLN A 110 31.66 -22.50 -35.81
N GLY A 111 31.22 -23.55 -36.51
CA GLY A 111 31.33 -24.92 -36.00
C GLY A 111 30.08 -25.61 -35.42
N GLU A 112 29.45 -26.43 -36.27
CA GLU A 112 29.01 -27.83 -36.00
C GLU A 112 27.95 -28.18 -34.92
N GLU A 113 26.82 -28.66 -35.44
CA GLU A 113 26.16 -29.95 -35.16
C GLU A 113 25.55 -30.33 -33.79
N THR A 114 24.31 -30.85 -33.93
CA THR A 114 23.60 -31.89 -33.15
C THR A 114 22.70 -31.54 -31.95
N ALA A 115 21.39 -31.72 -32.22
CA ALA A 115 20.44 -32.63 -31.57
C ALA A 115 19.57 -32.19 -30.36
N ALA A 116 18.30 -32.62 -30.50
CA ALA A 116 17.25 -32.86 -29.50
C ALA A 116 16.55 -31.61 -28.91
N GLN A 117 15.24 -31.54 -28.67
CA GLN A 117 14.21 -32.56 -28.57
C GLN A 117 12.81 -31.92 -28.71
N GLU A 118 11.86 -32.67 -29.25
CA GLU A 118 10.41 -32.42 -29.18
C GLU A 118 9.92 -32.40 -27.73
N GLU A 119 8.98 -31.49 -27.42
CA GLU A 119 7.79 -31.83 -26.64
C GLU A 119 6.62 -30.95 -27.07
N ALA A 120 5.62 -31.61 -27.65
CA ALA A 120 4.32 -31.05 -27.97
C ALA A 120 3.48 -30.98 -26.69
N GLY A 121 3.27 -29.76 -26.18
CA GLY A 121 2.28 -29.49 -25.15
C GLY A 121 0.88 -29.48 -25.76
N GLU A 122 0.12 -30.52 -25.48
CA GLU A 122 -1.26 -30.76 -25.88
C GLU A 122 -2.20 -29.66 -25.36
N TRP A 123 -2.92 -29.00 -26.27
CA TRP A 123 -3.96 -28.03 -25.95
C TRP A 123 -5.17 -28.75 -25.35
N VAL A 124 -5.42 -28.55 -24.05
CA VAL A 124 -6.69 -28.94 -23.43
C VAL A 124 -7.65 -27.75 -23.52
N ALA A 125 -8.69 -27.88 -24.35
CA ALA A 125 -9.78 -26.92 -24.43
C ALA A 125 -10.66 -27.00 -23.16
N PRO A 126 -11.09 -25.89 -22.55
CA PRO A 126 -12.09 -25.94 -21.48
C PRO A 126 -13.49 -26.15 -22.09
N GLU A 127 -14.06 -27.33 -21.82
CA GLU A 127 -15.48 -27.61 -22.05
C GLU A 127 -16.38 -26.79 -21.10
N ASN A 128 -17.33 -26.10 -21.72
CA ASN A 128 -18.75 -26.02 -21.37
C ASN A 128 -19.16 -25.56 -19.94
N ILE A 129 -19.54 -24.28 -19.90
CA ILE A 129 -20.55 -23.65 -19.03
C ILE A 129 -21.72 -24.58 -18.63
N SER A 130 -21.96 -24.68 -17.32
CA SER A 130 -23.24 -25.12 -16.75
C SER A 130 -23.63 -24.17 -15.61
N GLU A 131 -24.55 -23.29 -15.96
CA GLU A 131 -25.79 -22.90 -15.28
C GLU A 131 -25.85 -22.66 -13.75
N ALA A 132 -26.47 -21.50 -13.45
CA ALA A 132 -27.24 -21.10 -12.27
C ALA A 132 -26.51 -20.74 -10.95
N ALA A 133 -26.53 -19.45 -10.60
CA ALA A 133 -27.57 -18.89 -9.73
C ALA A 133 -27.19 -17.44 -9.31
N ALA A 134 -28.07 -16.47 -9.60
CA ALA A 134 -27.98 -15.14 -9.00
C ALA A 134 -28.45 -15.18 -7.54
N PRO A 135 -27.82 -14.41 -6.65
CA PRO A 135 -28.58 -13.81 -5.57
C PRO A 135 -28.29 -12.31 -5.41
N ALA A 136 -29.39 -11.55 -5.57
CA ALA A 136 -29.81 -10.35 -4.82
C ALA A 136 -28.78 -9.29 -4.39
N GLU A 137 -28.94 -8.09 -4.95
CA GLU A 137 -28.48 -6.82 -4.37
C GLU A 137 -29.18 -6.55 -3.03
N PRO A 138 -28.48 -5.94 -2.05
CA PRO A 138 -29.11 -5.07 -1.08
C PRO A 138 -28.76 -3.61 -1.38
N VAL A 139 -29.80 -2.91 -1.85
CA VAL A 139 -30.19 -1.51 -1.60
C VAL A 139 -29.20 -0.64 -0.81
N GLU A 140 -28.82 0.48 -1.43
CA GLU A 140 -28.25 1.66 -0.77
C GLU A 140 -29.11 2.12 0.40
N GLU A 141 -28.55 2.14 1.61
CA GLU A 141 -29.09 2.95 2.71
C GLU A 141 -28.17 4.15 2.90
N ARG A 142 -28.55 5.27 2.29
CA ARG A 142 -27.99 6.60 2.55
C ARG A 142 -28.44 7.02 3.95
N GLU A 143 -27.58 6.89 4.94
CA GLU A 143 -27.73 7.61 6.20
C GLU A 143 -27.06 8.99 6.08
N GLU A 144 -27.91 9.96 5.76
CA GLU A 144 -27.69 11.39 5.91
C GLU A 144 -27.56 11.73 7.40
N TRP A 145 -26.34 11.88 7.90
CA TRP A 145 -26.12 12.42 9.24
C TRP A 145 -26.33 13.93 9.22
N VAL A 146 -27.53 14.33 9.61
CA VAL A 146 -27.93 15.71 9.91
C VAL A 146 -27.16 16.20 11.16
N GLU A 147 -26.43 17.31 11.02
CA GLU A 147 -25.72 17.99 12.11
C GLU A 147 -26.67 18.52 13.20
N PRO A 148 -26.36 18.37 14.49
CA PRO A 148 -26.93 19.20 15.53
C PRO A 148 -26.08 20.46 15.70
N GLY A 149 -26.62 21.59 15.23
CA GLY A 149 -26.02 22.90 15.32
C GLY A 149 -25.70 23.34 16.75
N TYR A 150 -24.51 23.94 16.92
CA TYR A 150 -24.22 24.87 17.98
C TYR A 150 -24.07 26.26 17.37
N SER A 151 -25.11 27.08 17.54
CA SER A 151 -25.03 28.52 17.37
C SER A 151 -24.68 29.18 18.70
N ALA A 152 -23.98 30.31 18.57
CA ALA A 152 -23.89 31.42 19.51
C ALA A 152 -22.82 31.37 20.63
N ASP A 153 -21.90 32.33 20.50
CA ASP A 153 -21.41 33.20 21.58
C ASP A 153 -21.11 32.56 22.94
N GLN A 154 -19.82 32.30 23.17
CA GLN A 154 -19.24 32.44 24.51
C GLN A 154 -17.74 32.65 24.40
N VAL A 155 -17.34 33.92 24.36
CA VAL A 155 -15.99 34.39 24.71
C VAL A 155 -15.93 34.46 26.24
N PRO A 156 -15.04 33.72 26.92
CA PRO A 156 -14.74 34.02 28.31
C PRO A 156 -13.74 35.18 28.36
N GLN A 157 -14.19 36.30 28.92
CA GLN A 157 -13.39 37.50 29.24
C GLN A 157 -12.18 37.15 30.13
N GLU A 158 -11.03 37.77 29.86
CA GLU A 158 -9.90 37.86 30.81
C GLU A 158 -10.30 38.72 32.03
N PRO A 159 -9.92 38.35 33.26
CA PRO A 159 -10.06 39.24 34.42
C PRO A 159 -8.90 40.26 34.50
N PRO A 160 -9.16 41.46 35.09
CA PRO A 160 -8.23 42.57 35.10
C PRO A 160 -7.04 42.33 36.05
N THR A 161 -5.86 42.79 35.65
CA THR A 161 -4.69 42.93 36.52
C THR A 161 -4.86 44.20 37.35
N GLU A 162 -5.08 44.06 38.66
CA GLU A 162 -4.91 45.16 39.63
C GLU A 162 -3.43 45.31 40.01
N GLU A 163 -3.07 46.56 40.30
CA GLU A 163 -1.75 47.18 40.52
C GLU A 163 -0.77 46.48 41.50
#